data_AF-A0A847DVF1-F1
#
_entry.id   AF-A0A847DVF1-F1
#
_cell.length_a   1.000
_cell.length_b   1.000
_cell.length_c   1.000
_cell.angle_alpha   90.00
_cell.angle_beta   90.00
_cell.angle_gamma   90.00
#
_symmetry.space_group_name_H-M   'P 1'
#
loop_
_entity.id
_entity.type
_entity.pdbx_description
1 polymer ?
#
loop_
_entity_poly.entity_id
_entity_poly.type
_entity_poly.pdbx_seq_one_letter_code
_entity_poly.pdbx_strand_id
1 'polypeptide(L)'
;PDPVAHGELVKVVADPEVDLVAYERDKIRGAIRTDFILSAEIVVITLGTVAAAAFATRVSVLVGIAALMTVGVYGLVAGIVKLDDAGVYLSRRSGDGAWPRFQRRLGHGILAAAPWLMKFLSIAGTAAMFLVGGGILVHGLAPLHHGVEVFAHWAETLPAAGDFASALTTMLANAGVGIVAGGLTLAVVNAVRRLRGSAGH
;
A
#
# COMPACT_ATOMS: atom_id res chain seq x y z
N PRO A 1 -19.07 2.79 -5.68
CA PRO A 1 -18.45 4.10 -6.03
C PRO A 1 -18.43 5.04 -4.83
N ASP A 2 -17.26 5.55 -4.45
CA ASP A 2 -17.14 6.53 -3.35
C ASP A 2 -17.82 7.85 -3.78
N PRO A 3 -18.89 8.32 -3.10
CA PRO A 3 -19.60 9.54 -3.46
C PRO A 3 -18.70 10.78 -3.42
N VAL A 4 -17.59 10.75 -2.67
CA VAL A 4 -16.62 11.84 -2.60
C VAL A 4 -15.77 11.91 -3.88
N ALA A 5 -15.25 10.77 -4.34
CA ALA A 5 -14.46 10.69 -5.57
C ALA A 5 -15.28 11.00 -6.83
N HIS A 6 -16.57 10.61 -6.83
CA HIS A 6 -17.48 10.93 -7.93
C HIS A 6 -17.82 12.43 -7.96
N GLY A 7 -18.03 13.06 -6.79
CA GLY A 7 -18.27 14.50 -6.71
C GLY A 7 -17.07 15.35 -7.13
N GLU A 8 -15.85 14.89 -6.85
CA GLU A 8 -14.62 15.56 -7.28
C GLU A 8 -14.40 15.45 -8.79
N LEU A 9 -14.61 14.26 -9.38
CA LEU A 9 -14.58 14.04 -10.83
C LEU A 9 -15.64 14.87 -11.57
N VAL A 10 -16.86 14.95 -11.05
CA VAL A 10 -17.93 15.76 -11.64
C VAL A 10 -17.58 17.24 -11.60
N LYS A 11 -16.94 17.73 -10.52
CA LYS A 11 -16.47 19.12 -10.45
C LYS A 11 -15.33 19.40 -11.42
N VAL A 12 -14.34 18.51 -11.51
CA VAL A 12 -13.18 18.64 -12.41
C VAL A 12 -13.58 18.59 -13.88
N VAL A 13 -14.56 17.76 -14.25
CA VAL A 13 -15.06 17.65 -15.63
C VAL A 13 -16.02 18.80 -15.99
N ALA A 14 -16.75 19.34 -15.01
CA ALA A 14 -17.68 20.44 -15.22
C ALA A 14 -17.02 21.84 -15.20
N ASP A 15 -15.77 21.94 -14.75
CA ASP A 15 -15.03 23.20 -14.67
C ASP A 15 -14.21 23.43 -15.96
N PRO A 16 -14.60 24.38 -16.83
CA PRO A 16 -13.90 24.64 -18.08
C PRO A 16 -12.50 25.25 -17.89
N GLU A 17 -12.11 25.66 -16.68
CA GLU A 17 -10.76 26.15 -16.39
C GLU A 17 -9.75 25.01 -16.10
N VAL A 18 -10.22 23.77 -15.86
CA VAL A 18 -9.32 22.65 -15.56
C VAL A 18 -8.84 21.99 -16.84
N ASP A 19 -7.52 22.07 -17.08
CA ASP A 19 -6.87 21.31 -18.14
C ASP A 19 -6.86 19.81 -17.77
N LEU A 20 -7.84 19.10 -18.32
CA LEU A 20 -8.01 17.66 -18.16
C LEU A 20 -6.74 16.88 -18.55
N VAL A 21 -5.98 17.36 -19.55
CA VAL A 21 -4.74 16.71 -20.01
C VAL A 21 -3.64 16.89 -18.97
N ALA A 22 -3.53 18.08 -18.36
CA ALA A 22 -2.58 18.31 -17.26
C ALA A 22 -2.92 17.44 -16.04
N TYR A 23 -4.20 17.34 -15.67
CA TYR A 23 -4.67 16.51 -14.57
C TYR A 23 -4.37 15.02 -14.79
N GLU A 24 -4.65 14.49 -15.99
CA GLU A 24 -4.36 13.11 -16.35
C GLU A 24 -2.85 12.83 -16.32
N ARG A 25 -2.03 13.72 -16.89
CA ARG A 25 -0.57 13.59 -16.86
C ARG A 25 0.00 13.55 -15.45
N ASP A 26 -0.50 14.38 -14.54
CA ASP A 26 -0.04 14.38 -13.16
C ASP A 26 -0.46 13.11 -12.42
N LYS A 27 -1.66 12.58 -12.68
CA LYS A 27 -2.10 11.30 -12.14
C LYS A 27 -1.24 10.14 -12.63
N ILE A 28 -0.96 10.08 -13.93
CA ILE A 28 -0.08 9.07 -14.53
C ILE A 28 1.33 9.17 -13.94
N ARG A 29 1.89 10.38 -13.85
CA ARG A 29 3.21 10.61 -13.28
C ARG A 29 3.29 10.18 -11.82
N GLY A 30 2.26 10.45 -11.04
CA GLY A 30 2.14 10.00 -9.65
C GLY A 30 2.14 8.47 -9.55
N ALA A 31 1.32 7.80 -10.37
CA ALA A 31 1.24 6.34 -10.40
C ALA A 31 2.59 5.69 -10.76
N ILE A 32 3.28 6.20 -11.79
CA ILE A 32 4.60 5.69 -12.21
C ILE A 32 5.62 5.84 -11.08
N ARG A 33 5.63 6.97 -10.36
CA ARG A 33 6.58 7.17 -9.25
C ARG A 33 6.34 6.17 -8.13
N THR A 34 5.08 5.93 -7.77
CA THR A 34 4.73 4.95 -6.72
C THR A 34 5.14 3.54 -7.15
N ASP A 35 4.82 3.14 -8.38
CA ASP A 35 5.16 1.82 -8.91
C ASP A 35 6.69 1.59 -9.01
N PHE A 36 7.45 2.62 -9.39
CA PHE A 36 8.92 2.56 -9.39
C PHE A 36 9.49 2.38 -7.98
N ILE A 37 8.95 3.08 -6.98
CA ILE A 37 9.39 2.93 -5.59
C ILE A 37 9.07 1.53 -5.08
N LEU A 38 7.85 1.03 -5.32
CA LEU A 38 7.44 -0.31 -4.89
C LEU A 38 8.25 -1.43 -5.57
N SER A 39 8.53 -1.29 -6.86
CA SER A 39 9.34 -2.27 -7.59
C SER A 39 10.81 -2.23 -7.16
N ALA A 40 11.40 -1.04 -6.97
CA ALA A 40 12.74 -0.90 -6.44
C ALA A 40 12.87 -1.49 -5.03
N GLU A 41 11.85 -1.32 -4.20
CA GLU A 41 11.78 -1.86 -2.84
C GLU A 41 11.81 -3.39 -2.83
N ILE A 42 10.97 -4.05 -3.64
CA ILE A 42 10.98 -5.51 -3.78
C ILE A 42 12.36 -5.99 -4.25
N VAL A 43 12.98 -5.29 -5.19
CA VAL A 43 14.32 -5.63 -5.70
C VAL A 43 15.37 -5.52 -4.60
N VAL A 44 15.41 -4.40 -3.85
CA VAL A 44 16.40 -4.19 -2.78
C VAL A 44 16.24 -5.21 -1.67
N ILE A 45 15.02 -5.51 -1.24
CA ILE A 45 14.75 -6.52 -0.21
C ILE A 45 15.19 -7.90 -0.68
N THR A 46 14.77 -8.29 -1.89
CA THR A 46 15.13 -9.59 -2.46
C THR A 46 16.65 -9.70 -2.60
N LEU A 47 17.30 -8.68 -3.17
CA LEU A 47 18.74 -8.71 -3.38
C LEU A 47 19.52 -8.72 -2.06
N GLY A 48 18.99 -8.09 -1.01
CA GLY A 48 19.52 -8.17 0.35
C GLY A 48 19.42 -9.57 0.94
N THR A 49 18.26 -10.24 0.83
CA THR A 49 18.05 -11.58 1.41
C THR A 49 18.85 -12.67 0.70
N VAL A 50 19.06 -12.55 -0.61
CA VAL A 50 19.87 -13.51 -1.39
C VAL A 50 21.24 -12.97 -1.78
N ALA A 51 21.75 -11.95 -1.05
CA ALA A 51 23.01 -11.28 -1.39
C ALA A 51 24.21 -12.24 -1.47
N ALA A 52 24.23 -13.27 -0.60
CA ALA A 52 25.29 -14.27 -0.54
C ALA A 52 25.12 -15.43 -1.56
N ALA A 53 23.98 -15.54 -2.22
CA ALA A 53 23.71 -16.64 -3.17
C ALA A 53 24.48 -16.46 -4.49
N ALA A 54 24.59 -17.52 -5.30
CA ALA A 54 25.15 -17.43 -6.65
C ALA A 54 24.28 -16.56 -7.57
N PHE A 55 24.86 -15.94 -8.60
CA PHE A 55 24.16 -15.04 -9.52
C PHE A 55 22.88 -15.66 -10.12
N ALA A 56 22.97 -16.91 -10.58
CA ALA A 56 21.82 -17.62 -11.15
C ALA A 56 20.65 -17.77 -10.15
N THR A 57 20.95 -18.06 -8.87
CA THR A 57 19.96 -18.14 -7.80
C THR A 57 19.34 -16.79 -7.50
N ARG A 58 20.13 -15.70 -7.50
CA ARG A 58 19.58 -14.35 -7.28
C ARG A 58 18.59 -13.96 -8.36
N VAL A 59 18.94 -14.20 -9.63
CA VAL A 59 18.08 -13.91 -10.76
C VAL A 59 16.81 -14.76 -10.72
N SER A 60 16.91 -16.06 -10.44
CA SER A 60 15.74 -16.93 -10.39
C SER A 60 14.77 -16.54 -9.27
N VAL A 61 15.28 -16.20 -8.08
CA VAL A 61 14.46 -15.73 -6.95
C VAL A 61 13.81 -14.39 -7.29
N LEU A 62 14.55 -13.44 -7.86
CA LEU A 62 14.01 -12.12 -8.22
C LEU A 62 12.89 -12.22 -9.25
N VAL A 63 13.08 -13.02 -10.31
CA VAL A 63 12.04 -13.27 -11.32
C VAL A 63 10.84 -13.99 -10.71
N GLY A 64 11.09 -14.99 -9.84
CA GLY A 64 10.04 -15.74 -9.16
C GLY A 64 9.17 -14.87 -8.26
N ILE A 65 9.78 -14.02 -7.43
CA ILE A 65 9.06 -13.08 -6.56
C ILE A 65 8.32 -12.04 -7.40
N ALA A 66 8.93 -11.49 -8.45
CA ALA A 66 8.27 -10.53 -9.32
C ALA A 66 7.01 -11.13 -9.99
N ALA A 67 7.11 -12.35 -10.51
CA ALA A 67 5.98 -13.05 -11.11
C ALA A 67 4.90 -13.38 -10.06
N LEU A 68 5.30 -13.90 -8.90
CA LEU A 68 4.39 -14.24 -7.81
C LEU A 68 3.64 -13.02 -7.28
N MET A 69 4.32 -11.89 -7.08
CA MET A 69 3.68 -10.65 -6.65
C MET A 69 2.77 -10.08 -7.73
N THR A 70 3.15 -10.16 -9.00
CA THR A 70 2.29 -9.75 -10.10
C THR A 70 0.99 -10.56 -10.10
N VAL A 71 1.09 -11.90 -10.14
CA VAL A 71 -0.11 -12.75 -10.16
C VAL A 71 -0.90 -12.63 -8.86
N GLY A 72 -0.22 -12.61 -7.71
CA GLY A 72 -0.83 -12.56 -6.38
C GLY A 72 -1.60 -11.27 -6.15
N VAL A 73 -0.97 -10.11 -6.37
CA VAL A 73 -1.60 -8.81 -6.13
C VAL A 73 -2.69 -8.53 -7.16
N TYR A 74 -2.40 -8.67 -8.46
CA TYR A 74 -3.42 -8.42 -9.50
C TYR A 74 -4.55 -9.44 -9.43
N GLY A 75 -4.26 -10.70 -9.10
CA GLY A 75 -5.27 -11.74 -8.90
C GLY A 75 -6.17 -11.46 -7.69
N LEU A 76 -5.59 -11.02 -6.56
CA LEU A 76 -6.36 -10.62 -5.38
C LEU A 76 -7.27 -9.43 -5.70
N VAL A 77 -6.74 -8.38 -6.33
CA VAL A 77 -7.52 -7.19 -6.72
C VAL A 77 -8.63 -7.56 -7.69
N ALA A 78 -8.34 -8.37 -8.72
CA ALA A 78 -9.34 -8.87 -9.65
C ALA A 78 -10.44 -9.68 -8.95
N GLY A 79 -10.07 -10.50 -7.97
CA GLY A 79 -11.02 -11.23 -7.12
C GLY A 79 -11.94 -10.30 -6.35
N ILE A 80 -11.40 -9.25 -5.74
CA ILE A 80 -12.17 -8.25 -4.99
C ILE A 80 -13.15 -7.51 -5.91
N VAL A 81 -12.70 -7.05 -7.08
CA VAL A 81 -13.56 -6.38 -8.06
C VAL A 81 -14.66 -7.32 -8.57
N LYS A 82 -14.32 -8.59 -8.81
CA LYS A 82 -15.30 -9.60 -9.24
C LYS A 82 -16.37 -9.87 -8.19
N LEU A 83 -16.00 -9.83 -6.90
CA LEU A 83 -16.95 -9.96 -5.80
C LEU A 83 -17.89 -8.75 -5.73
N ASP A 84 -17.41 -7.53 -5.99
CA ASP A 84 -18.25 -6.32 -6.06
C ASP A 84 -19.27 -6.42 -7.21
N ASP A 85 -18.81 -6.79 -8.40
CA ASP A 85 -19.68 -7.03 -9.57
C ASP A 85 -20.72 -8.13 -9.29
N ALA A 86 -20.30 -9.22 -8.63
CA ALA A 86 -21.19 -10.29 -8.22
C ALA A 86 -22.22 -9.80 -7.20
N GLY A 87 -21.83 -8.93 -6.27
CA GLY A 87 -22.75 -8.29 -5.33
C GLY A 87 -23.86 -7.52 -6.04
N VAL A 88 -23.51 -6.74 -7.07
CA VAL A 88 -24.49 -5.98 -7.87
C VAL A 88 -25.43 -6.94 -8.57
N TYR A 89 -24.89 -7.97 -9.21
CA TYR A 89 -25.66 -9.00 -9.90
C TYR A 89 -26.65 -9.73 -8.96
N LEU A 90 -26.20 -10.14 -7.77
CA LEU A 90 -27.05 -10.80 -6.78
C LEU A 90 -28.12 -9.87 -6.21
N SER A 91 -27.81 -8.57 -6.03
CA SER A 91 -28.76 -7.58 -5.51
C SER A 91 -29.94 -7.31 -6.45
N ARG A 92 -29.77 -7.55 -7.75
CA ARG A 92 -30.78 -7.32 -8.80
C ARG A 92 -31.58 -8.58 -9.16
N ARG A 93 -31.43 -9.67 -8.40
CA ARG A 93 -32.11 -10.93 -8.72
C ARG A 93 -33.62 -10.83 -8.49
N SER A 94 -34.40 -11.10 -9.55
CA SER A 94 -35.86 -11.07 -9.53
C SER A 94 -36.47 -12.38 -9.02
N GLY A 95 -37.62 -12.28 -8.35
CA GLY A 95 -38.42 -13.41 -7.86
C GLY A 95 -38.76 -13.30 -6.37
N ASP A 96 -39.93 -13.81 -5.99
CA ASP A 96 -40.47 -13.68 -4.63
C ASP A 96 -40.13 -14.86 -3.71
N GLY A 97 -39.45 -15.89 -4.22
CA GLY A 97 -39.02 -17.05 -3.44
C GLY A 97 -38.03 -16.71 -2.32
N ALA A 98 -37.92 -17.61 -1.33
CA ALA A 98 -36.96 -17.47 -0.24
C ALA A 98 -35.50 -17.41 -0.73
N TRP A 99 -35.20 -18.13 -1.81
CA TRP A 99 -33.87 -18.20 -2.41
C TRP A 99 -33.43 -16.89 -3.11
N PRO A 100 -34.22 -16.29 -4.02
CA PRO A 100 -33.95 -14.93 -4.53
C PRO A 100 -33.82 -13.87 -3.42
N ARG A 101 -34.62 -13.95 -2.35
CA ARG A 101 -34.52 -13.05 -1.19
C ARG A 101 -33.19 -13.19 -0.44
N PHE A 102 -32.71 -14.41 -0.25
CA PHE A 102 -31.38 -14.66 0.34
C PHE A 102 -30.26 -14.10 -0.54
N GLN A 103 -30.30 -14.38 -1.86
CA GLN A 103 -29.32 -13.88 -2.81
C GLN A 103 -29.24 -12.35 -2.81
N ARG A 104 -30.39 -11.66 -2.78
CA ARG A 104 -30.45 -10.20 -2.67
C ARG A 104 -29.84 -9.67 -1.36
N ARG A 105 -30.13 -10.31 -0.23
CA ARG A 105 -29.52 -9.95 1.06
C ARG A 105 -28.01 -10.13 1.05
N LEU A 106 -27.52 -11.23 0.48
CA LEU A 106 -26.09 -11.47 0.31
C LEU A 106 -25.46 -10.39 -0.59
N GLY A 107 -26.08 -10.08 -1.73
CA GLY A 107 -25.62 -9.05 -2.65
C GLY A 107 -25.55 -7.66 -2.00
N HIS A 108 -26.57 -7.28 -1.24
CA HIS A 108 -26.54 -6.03 -0.46
C HIS A 108 -25.47 -6.02 0.63
N GLY A 109 -25.23 -7.16 1.29
CA GLY A 109 -24.15 -7.30 2.27
C GLY A 109 -22.77 -7.10 1.64
N ILE A 110 -22.54 -7.70 0.47
CA ILE A 110 -21.29 -7.53 -0.30
C ILE A 110 -21.11 -6.06 -0.71
N LEU A 111 -22.16 -5.42 -1.25
CA LEU A 111 -22.13 -4.01 -1.64
C LEU A 111 -21.87 -3.07 -0.46
N ALA A 112 -22.41 -3.38 0.72
CA ALA A 112 -22.16 -2.59 1.92
C ALA A 112 -20.72 -2.76 2.44
N ALA A 113 -20.11 -3.93 2.24
CA ALA A 113 -18.74 -4.21 2.65
C ALA A 113 -17.69 -3.64 1.68
N ALA A 114 -17.99 -3.53 0.38
CA ALA A 114 -17.05 -3.09 -0.63
C ALA A 114 -16.39 -1.71 -0.34
N PRO A 115 -17.11 -0.65 0.07
CA PRO A 115 -16.50 0.62 0.43
C PRO A 115 -15.55 0.52 1.64
N TRP A 116 -15.90 -0.31 2.63
CA TRP A 116 -15.07 -0.49 3.82
C TRP A 116 -13.80 -1.26 3.48
N LEU A 117 -13.89 -2.29 2.64
CA LEU A 117 -12.75 -3.02 2.11
C LEU A 117 -11.79 -2.09 1.34
N MET A 118 -12.31 -1.24 0.45
CA MET A 118 -11.49 -0.30 -0.31
C MET A 118 -10.79 0.72 0.58
N LYS A 119 -11.47 1.24 1.62
CA LYS A 119 -10.86 2.13 2.62
C LYS A 119 -9.79 1.42 3.44
N PHE A 120 -10.07 0.20 3.89
CA PHE A 120 -9.11 -0.62 4.62
C PHE A 120 -7.85 -0.86 3.78
N LEU A 121 -8.00 -1.26 2.51
CA LEU A 121 -6.86 -1.47 1.60
C LEU A 121 -6.04 -0.20 1.38
N SER A 122 -6.66 0.97 1.32
CA SER A 122 -5.94 2.24 1.19
C SER A 122 -5.08 2.53 2.43
N ILE A 123 -5.63 2.35 3.63
CA ILE A 123 -4.91 2.55 4.89
C ILE A 123 -3.81 1.49 5.05
N ALA A 124 -4.16 0.22 4.81
CA ALA A 124 -3.23 -0.91 4.90
C ALA A 124 -2.09 -0.76 3.89
N GLY A 125 -2.38 -0.36 2.66
CA GLY A 125 -1.36 -0.08 1.63
C GLY A 125 -0.42 1.05 2.05
N THR A 126 -0.96 2.14 2.61
CA THR A 126 -0.14 3.25 3.13
C THR A 126 0.74 2.80 4.30
N ALA A 127 0.18 2.04 5.25
CA ALA A 127 0.93 1.49 6.37
C ALA A 127 2.03 0.52 5.91
N ALA A 128 1.74 -0.32 4.90
CA ALA A 128 2.71 -1.20 4.29
C ALA A 128 3.87 -0.41 3.66
N MET A 129 3.59 0.67 2.91
CA MET A 129 4.67 1.50 2.34
C MET A 129 5.60 2.09 3.41
N PHE A 130 5.07 2.49 4.57
CA PHE A 130 5.92 2.96 5.68
C PHE A 130 6.71 1.84 6.34
N LEU A 131 6.08 0.68 6.57
CA LEU A 131 6.72 -0.50 7.13
C LEU A 131 7.91 -0.93 6.28
N VAL A 132 7.69 -1.05 4.97
CA VAL A 132 8.69 -1.60 4.05
C VAL A 132 9.79 -0.56 3.77
N GLY A 133 9.44 0.71 3.55
CA GLY A 133 10.42 1.79 3.41
C GLY A 133 11.28 2.00 4.66
N GLY A 134 10.68 1.91 5.85
CA GLY A 134 11.40 1.94 7.12
C GLY A 134 12.31 0.73 7.30
N GLY A 135 11.87 -0.46 6.89
CA GLY A 135 12.69 -1.67 6.86
C GLY A 135 13.93 -1.53 5.99
N ILE A 136 13.83 -0.91 4.81
CA ILE A 136 14.98 -0.61 3.96
C ILE A 136 16.00 0.28 4.69
N LEU A 137 15.54 1.34 5.36
CA LEU A 137 16.42 2.26 6.09
C LEU A 137 17.12 1.57 7.27
N VAL A 138 16.38 0.76 8.02
CA VAL A 138 16.92 0.02 9.17
C VAL A 138 18.00 -0.97 8.71
N HIS A 139 17.78 -1.70 7.61
CA HIS A 139 18.79 -2.63 7.08
C HIS A 139 19.97 -1.92 6.42
N GLY A 140 19.75 -0.76 5.79
CA GLY A 140 20.79 0.01 5.12
C GLY A 140 21.69 0.80 6.07
N LEU A 141 21.25 1.05 7.31
CA LEU A 141 21.96 1.88 8.30
C LEU A 141 22.27 1.06 9.56
N ALA A 142 23.52 0.64 9.71
CA ALA A 142 23.99 -0.18 10.84
C ALA A 142 23.58 0.34 12.25
N PRO A 143 23.59 1.67 12.54
CA PRO A 143 23.14 2.17 13.84
C PRO A 143 21.63 1.98 14.08
N LEU A 144 20.80 2.09 13.04
CA LEU A 144 19.36 1.84 13.15
C LEU A 144 19.08 0.35 13.34
N HIS A 145 19.83 -0.50 12.65
CA HIS A 145 19.74 -1.95 12.81
C HIS A 145 19.97 -2.39 14.26
N HIS A 146 21.08 -1.96 14.87
CA HIS A 146 21.37 -2.26 16.28
C HIS A 146 20.32 -1.69 17.25
N GLY A 147 19.81 -0.49 16.98
CA GLY A 147 18.75 0.11 17.81
C GLY A 147 17.45 -0.70 17.80
N VAL A 148 17.06 -1.21 16.62
CA VAL A 148 15.89 -2.08 16.47
C VAL A 148 16.12 -3.45 17.09
N GLU A 149 17.31 -4.04 16.94
CA GLU A 149 17.66 -5.32 17.57
C GLU A 149 17.61 -5.26 19.09
N VAL A 150 18.16 -4.21 19.72
CA VAL A 150 18.09 -4.04 21.18
C VAL A 150 16.66 -3.90 21.68
N PHE A 151 15.82 -3.18 20.91
CA PHE A 151 14.41 -3.02 21.23
C PHE A 151 13.62 -4.34 21.09
N ALA A 152 13.94 -5.13 20.05
CA ALA A 152 13.37 -6.46 19.85
C ALA A 152 13.81 -7.46 20.93
N HIS A 153 15.07 -7.43 21.36
CA HIS A 153 15.58 -8.29 22.43
C HIS A 153 14.92 -8.00 23.78
N TRP A 154 14.58 -6.74 24.06
CA TRP A 154 13.76 -6.40 25.23
C TRP A 154 12.37 -7.05 25.18
N ALA A 155 11.75 -7.12 24.01
CA ALA A 155 10.45 -7.75 23.83
C ALA A 155 10.48 -9.28 23.96
N GLU A 156 11.61 -9.93 23.65
CA GLU A 156 11.80 -11.38 23.84
C GLU A 156 11.82 -11.80 25.31
N THR A 157 12.06 -10.87 26.24
CA THR A 157 12.01 -11.17 27.68
C THR A 157 10.59 -11.41 28.22
N LEU A 158 9.54 -11.20 27.41
CA LEU A 158 8.15 -11.49 27.79
C LEU A 158 7.83 -13.01 27.69
N PRO A 159 7.49 -13.70 28.80
CA PRO A 159 7.48 -15.17 28.87
C PRO A 159 6.34 -15.90 28.13
N ALA A 160 5.51 -15.23 27.34
CA ALA A 160 4.29 -15.85 26.79
C ALA A 160 4.11 -15.69 25.26
N ALA A 161 4.98 -14.95 24.57
CA ALA A 161 4.82 -14.68 23.14
C ALA A 161 6.12 -14.36 22.37
N GLY A 162 7.30 -14.72 22.90
CA GLY A 162 8.63 -14.27 22.44
C GLY A 162 8.77 -14.03 20.94
N ASP A 163 8.57 -15.05 20.11
CA ASP A 163 8.76 -14.97 18.65
C ASP A 163 7.71 -14.09 17.94
N PHE A 164 6.45 -14.14 18.37
CA PHE A 164 5.40 -13.28 17.80
C PHE A 164 5.57 -11.83 18.26
N ALA A 165 5.93 -11.63 19.52
CA ALA A 165 6.19 -10.34 20.11
C ALA A 165 7.42 -9.67 19.47
N SER A 166 8.49 -10.41 19.22
CA SER A 166 9.68 -9.89 18.55
C SER A 166 9.40 -9.52 17.10
N ALA A 167 8.66 -10.36 16.36
CA ALA A 167 8.23 -10.06 14.99
C ALA A 167 7.35 -8.80 14.92
N LEU A 168 6.37 -8.68 15.81
CA LEU A 168 5.51 -7.50 15.91
C LEU A 168 6.30 -6.25 16.28
N THR A 169 7.22 -6.37 17.24
CA THR A 169 8.06 -5.26 17.70
C THR A 169 8.97 -4.76 16.58
N THR A 170 9.57 -5.67 15.81
CA THR A 170 10.41 -5.35 14.65
C THR A 170 9.58 -4.66 13.55
N MET A 171 8.38 -5.17 13.25
CA MET A 171 7.47 -4.54 12.31
C MET A 171 7.11 -3.11 12.75
N LEU A 172 6.71 -2.92 14.00
CA LEU A 172 6.32 -1.61 14.52
C LEU A 172 7.51 -0.64 14.56
N ALA A 173 8.71 -1.12 14.89
CA ALA A 173 9.92 -0.30 14.87
C ALA A 173 10.27 0.15 13.44
N ASN A 174 10.22 -0.75 12.47
CA ASN A 174 10.41 -0.41 11.05
C ASN A 174 9.38 0.61 10.58
N ALA A 175 8.08 0.40 10.87
CA ALA A 175 7.05 1.38 10.55
C ALA A 175 7.30 2.75 11.20
N GLY A 176 7.73 2.77 12.47
CA GLY A 176 8.10 3.98 13.19
C GLY A 176 9.25 4.74 12.51
N VAL A 177 10.33 4.03 12.15
CA VAL A 177 11.45 4.61 11.39
C VAL A 177 10.97 5.16 10.05
N GLY A 178 10.15 4.41 9.32
CA GLY A 178 9.58 4.84 8.04
C GLY A 178 8.74 6.11 8.17
N ILE A 179 7.88 6.20 9.18
CA ILE A 179 7.05 7.38 9.46
C ILE A 179 7.93 8.60 9.79
N VAL A 180 8.92 8.43 10.67
CA VAL A 180 9.84 9.52 11.06
C VAL A 180 10.64 10.00 9.85
N ALA A 181 11.22 9.09 9.08
CA ALA A 181 12.00 9.43 7.88
C ALA A 181 11.11 10.10 6.81
N GLY A 182 9.91 9.60 6.58
CA GLY A 182 8.93 10.20 5.68
C GLY A 182 8.54 11.61 6.11
N GLY A 183 8.24 11.79 7.40
CA GLY A 183 7.92 13.09 8.00
C GLY A 183 9.07 14.10 7.89
N LEU A 184 10.30 13.68 8.18
CA LEU A 184 11.51 14.51 8.04
C LEU A 184 11.72 14.92 6.58
N THR A 185 11.58 13.98 5.65
CA THR A 185 11.74 14.25 4.21
C THR A 185 10.70 15.28 3.74
N LEU A 186 9.44 15.12 4.15
CA LEU A 186 8.38 16.09 3.85
C LEU A 186 8.66 17.47 4.47
N ALA A 187 9.14 17.52 5.70
CA ALA A 187 9.51 18.77 6.36
C ALA A 187 10.63 19.50 5.60
N VAL A 188 11.68 18.79 5.20
CA VAL A 188 12.80 19.33 4.40
C VAL A 188 12.30 19.81 3.04
N VAL A 189 11.51 19.01 2.32
CA VAL A 189 10.97 19.37 1.01
C VAL A 189 10.10 20.63 1.12
N ASN A 190 9.23 20.70 2.13
CA ASN A 190 8.39 21.88 2.36
C ASN A 190 9.22 23.12 2.73
N ALA A 191 10.25 22.97 3.55
CA ALA A 191 11.17 24.07 3.87
C ALA A 191 11.90 24.58 2.61
N VAL A 192 12.43 23.69 1.78
CA VAL A 192 13.09 24.04 0.52
C VAL A 192 12.12 24.68 -0.47
N ARG A 193 10.90 24.15 -0.60
CA ARG A 193 9.86 24.77 -1.46
C ARG A 193 9.49 26.16 -0.97
N ARG A 194 9.40 26.37 0.35
CA ARG A 194 9.15 27.69 0.95
C ARG A 194 10.29 28.66 0.68
N LEU A 195 11.55 28.22 0.80
CA LEU A 195 12.73 29.05 0.49
C LEU A 195 12.83 29.38 -1.01
N ARG A 196 12.53 28.42 -1.89
CA ARG A 196 12.54 28.64 -3.35
C ARG A 196 11.35 29.46 -3.85
N GLY A 197 10.18 29.33 -3.21
CA GLY A 197 9.01 30.18 -3.48
C GLY A 197 9.17 31.60 -2.97
N SER A 198 9.99 31.81 -1.93
CA SER A 198 10.32 33.14 -1.43
C SER A 198 11.39 33.87 -2.25
N ALA A 199 12.06 33.20 -3.19
CA ALA A 199 13.09 33.78 -4.06
C ALA A 199 12.53 34.30 -5.40
N GLY A 200 11.19 34.38 -5.54
CA GLY A 200 10.49 34.78 -6.76
C GLY A 200 9.54 35.98 -6.60
N HIS A 201 9.68 36.78 -5.55
CA HIS A 201 8.98 38.06 -5.38
C HIS A 201 9.98 39.19 -5.19
#